data_AF-A0A1Y0AIH0-F1
#
_entry.id   AF-A0A1Y0AIH0-F1
#
_cell.length_a   1.000
_cell.length_b   1.000
_cell.length_c   1.000
_cell.angle_alpha   90.00
_cell.angle_beta   90.00
_cell.angle_gamma   90.00
#
_symmetry.space_group_name_H-M   'P 1'
#
loop_
_entity.id
_entity.type
_entity.pdbx_description
1 polymer ?
#
loop_
_entity_poly.entity_id
_entity_poly.type
_entity_poly.pdbx_seq_one_letter_code
_entity_poly.pdbx_strand_id
1 'polypeptide(L)' 'MAKGKDVRIRVILECISCVRKGTHKESTGISRYSTQKNRHNTPGQLELRKFCRYCRKHTTHNEIKK' A
#
# COMPACT_ATOMS: atom_id res chain seq x y z
N MET A 1 -12.16 -13.26 -28.66
CA MET A 1 -12.12 -11.85 -28.21
C MET A 1 -10.95 -11.69 -27.26
N ALA A 2 -9.92 -10.94 -27.64
CA ALA A 2 -8.73 -10.76 -26.82
C ALA A 2 -9.11 -10.05 -25.53
N LYS A 3 -8.91 -10.70 -24.37
CA LYS A 3 -9.01 -10.06 -23.06
C LYS A 3 -8.03 -8.88 -23.07
N GLY A 4 -8.53 -7.66 -23.23
CA GLY A 4 -7.72 -6.46 -23.15
C GLY A 4 -6.91 -6.52 -21.87
N LYS A 5 -5.57 -6.49 -22.00
CA LYS A 5 -4.67 -6.48 -20.85
C LYS A 5 -5.12 -5.33 -19.95
N ASP A 6 -5.64 -5.65 -18.77
CA ASP A 6 -6.29 -4.66 -17.91
C ASP A 6 -5.28 -3.57 -17.53
N VAL A 7 -5.50 -2.37 -18.09
CA VAL A 7 -4.61 -1.21 -17.95
C VAL A 7 -4.64 -0.71 -16.51
N ARG A 8 -5.75 -0.94 -15.79
CA ARG A 8 -5.94 -0.56 -14.39
C ARG A 8 -5.80 -1.79 -13.51
N ILE A 9 -4.73 -1.83 -12.72
CA ILE A 9 -4.50 -2.92 -11.78
C ILE A 9 -4.86 -2.51 -10.35
N ARG A 10 -5.33 -3.48 -9.58
CA ARG A 10 -5.47 -3.32 -8.13
C ARG A 10 -4.10 -3.46 -7.49
N VAL A 11 -3.71 -2.48 -6.68
CA VAL A 11 -2.47 -2.46 -5.92
C VAL A 11 -2.75 -2.30 -4.43
N ILE A 12 -1.85 -2.85 -3.63
CA ILE A 12 -1.91 -2.78 -2.18
C ILE A 12 -0.77 -1.87 -1.72
N LEU A 13 -1.12 -0.83 -0.96
CA LEU A 13 -0.17 0.07 -0.33
C LEU A 13 -0.02 -0.34 1.14
N GLU A 14 1.20 -0.57 1.60
CA GLU A 14 1.53 -0.97 2.95
C GLU A 14 2.34 0.11 3.66
N CYS A 15 2.00 0.37 4.92
CA CYS A 15 2.72 1.34 5.74
C CYS A 15 4.17 0.90 5.97
N ILE A 16 5.14 1.73 5.58
CA ILE A 16 6.57 1.46 5.83
C ILE A 16 6.97 1.60 7.31
N SER A 17 6.25 2.42 8.07
CA SER A 17 6.56 2.67 9.49
C SER A 17 5.95 1.63 10.44
N CYS A 18 5.07 0.76 9.95
CA CYS A 18 4.53 -0.34 10.73
C CYS A 18 5.57 -1.46 10.79
N VAL A 19 6.40 -1.48 11.84
CA VAL A 19 7.41 -2.53 12.02
C VAL A 19 6.72 -3.81 12.51
N ARG A 20 6.91 -4.94 11.83
CA ARG A 20 6.45 -6.28 12.29
C ARG A 20 7.09 -6.73 13.61
N LYS A 21 8.19 -6.09 14.01
CA LYS A 21 9.06 -6.43 15.15
C LYS A 21 9.23 -5.19 16.02
N GLY A 22 8.42 -5.04 17.06
CA GLY A 22 8.55 -3.89 17.96
C GLY A 22 7.60 -3.93 19.15
N THR A 23 7.94 -4.76 20.14
CA THR A 23 8.00 -4.47 21.60
C THR A 23 6.86 -3.74 22.35
N HIS A 24 5.76 -3.32 21.72
CA HIS A 24 4.61 -2.73 22.42
C HIS A 24 3.29 -3.35 21.94
N LYS A 25 2.65 -4.08 22.86
CA LYS A 25 1.55 -5.05 22.67
C LYS A 25 0.16 -4.45 22.37
N GLU A 26 0.04 -3.30 21.68
CA GLU A 26 -1.29 -2.71 21.40
C GLU A 26 -1.77 -2.79 19.95
N SER A 27 -0.87 -3.02 18.99
CA SER A 27 -1.25 -2.99 17.58
C SER A 27 -0.54 -4.06 16.77
N THR A 28 -1.12 -5.27 16.77
CA THR A 28 -0.59 -6.47 16.09
C THR A 28 -0.70 -6.42 14.56
N GLY A 29 -1.04 -5.27 13.96
CA GLY A 29 -1.42 -5.17 12.55
C GLY A 29 -0.61 -4.16 11.74
N ILE A 30 -0.59 -4.39 10.42
CA ILE A 30 0.00 -3.47 9.43
C ILE A 30 -1.14 -2.76 8.70
N SER A 31 -1.05 -1.43 8.57
CA SER A 31 -2.03 -0.65 7.81
C SER A 31 -1.85 -0.91 6.32
N ARG A 32 -2.93 -1.37 5.66
CA ARG A 32 -2.95 -1.67 4.23
C ARG A 32 -4.12 -0.98 3.54
N TYR A 33 -3.84 -0.39 2.39
CA TYR A 33 -4.83 0.24 1.53
C TYR A 33 -4.91 -0.48 0.19
N SER A 34 -6.13 -0.75 -0.27
CA SER A 34 -6.39 -1.27 -1.61
C SER A 34 -6.74 -0.11 -2.53
N THR A 35 -5.94 0.13 -3.55
CA THR A 35 -6.18 1.17 -4.56
C THR A 35 -6.05 0.60 -5.97
N GLN A 36 -6.43 1.37 -6.98
CA GLN A 36 -6.21 1.02 -8.37
C GLN A 36 -5.14 1.94 -8.94
N LYS A 37 -4.20 1.41 -9.71
CA LYS A 37 -3.24 2.21 -10.48
C LYS A 37 -3.30 1.84 -11.96
N ASN A 38 -3.09 2.83 -12.81
CA ASN A 38 -2.93 2.61 -14.23
C ASN A 38 -1.46 2.31 -14.54
N ARG A 39 -1.15 1.11 -15.02
CA ARG A 39 0.24 0.68 -15.31
C ARG A 39 0.90 1.49 -16.43
N HIS A 40 0.11 2.01 -17.38
CA HIS A 40 0.63 2.77 -18.52
C HIS A 40 1.06 4.18 -18.10
N ASN A 41 0.21 4.85 -17.32
CA ASN A 41 0.47 6.23 -16.90
C ASN A 41 1.45 6.29 -15.71
N THR A 42 1.45 5.27 -14.86
CA THR A 42 2.29 5.23 -13.65
C THR A 42 3.00 3.88 -13.54
N PRO A 43 4.09 3.69 -14.32
CA PRO A 43 4.85 2.43 -14.31
C PRO A 43 5.64 2.22 -13.00
N GLY A 44 5.95 3.28 -12.27
CA GLY A 44 6.69 3.24 -11.00
C GLY A 44 5.94 2.59 -9.84
N GLN A 45 6.64 2.44 -8.71
CA GLN A 45 6.01 2.10 -7.44
C GLN A 45 5.21 3.30 -6.94
N LEU A 46 3.97 3.05 -6.50
CA LEU A 46 3.14 4.08 -5.92
C LEU A 46 3.50 4.28 -4.44
N GLU A 47 3.87 5.51 -4.08
CA GLU A 47 4.10 5.94 -2.69
C GLU A 47 3.11 7.05 -2.34
N LEU A 48 2.28 6.83 -1.33
CA LEU A 48 1.29 7.81 -0.88
C LEU A 48 1.39 8.03 0.62
N ARG A 49 1.32 9.30 1.04
CA ARG A 49 1.09 9.64 2.45
C ARG A 49 -0.37 9.39 2.80
N LYS A 50 -0.60 8.40 3.67
CA LYS A 50 -1.93 8.07 4.19
C LYS A 50 -1.87 7.94 5.71
N PHE A 51 -3.02 8.14 6.34
CA PHE A 51 -3.13 7.91 7.78
C PHE A 51 -2.86 6.44 8.09
N CYS A 52 -2.12 6.15 9.15
CA CYS A 52 -1.96 4.79 9.64
C CYS A 52 -2.70 4.64 10.97
N ARG A 53 -3.68 3.73 11.03
CA ARG A 53 -4.46 3.46 12.26
C ARG A 53 -3.59 3.02 13.43
N TYR A 54 -2.50 2.30 13.15
CA TYR A 54 -1.62 1.75 14.18
C TYR A 54 -0.59 2.77 14.69
N CYS A 55 -0.01 3.57 13.78
CA CYS A 55 0.93 4.63 14.16
C CYS A 55 0.24 5.92 14.61
N ARG A 56 -1.10 6.02 14.47
CA ARG A 56 -1.95 7.20 14.74
C ARG A 56 -1.44 8.50 14.09
N LYS A 57 -0.71 8.39 12.98
CA LYS A 57 -0.11 9.50 12.24
C LYS A 57 -0.13 9.23 10.74
N HIS A 58 0.04 10.28 9.94
CA HIS A 58 0.23 10.15 8.51
C HIS A 58 1.62 9.62 8.23
N THR A 59 1.69 8.46 7.57
CA THR A 59 2.92 7.79 7.21
C THR A 59 2.92 7.52 5.71
N THR A 60 4.11 7.34 5.15
CA THR A 60 4.23 6.89 3.77
C THR A 60 3.77 5.43 3.69
N HIS A 61 2.95 5.13 2.68
CA HIS A 61 2.54 3.78 2.34
C HIS A 61 3.06 3.46 0.93
N ASN A 62 3.79 2.36 0.82
CA ASN A 62 4.45 1.95 -0.41
C ASN A 62 3.74 0.75 -1.03
N GLU A 63 3.73 0.70 -2.35
CA GLU A 63 3.16 -0.42 -3.08
C GLU A 63 3.91 -1.72 -2.82
N ILE A 64 3.17 -2.76 -2.40
CA ILE A 64 3.69 -4.12 -2.33
C ILE A 64 3.62 -4.76 -3.71
N LYS A 65 4.76 -5.25 -4.19
CA LYS A 65 4.80 -6.19 -5.32
C LYS A 65 4.31 -7.55 -4.83
N LYS A 66 3.25 -8.06 -5.44
CA LYS A 66 2.80 -9.44 -5.25
C LYS A 66 3.54 -10.37 -6.20
#